data_AF-F0F022-F1
#
_entry.id   AF-F0F022-F1
#
_cell.length_a   1.000
_cell.length_b   1.000
_cell.length_c   1.000
_cell.angle_alpha   90.00
_cell.angle_beta   90.00
_cell.angle_gamma   90.00
#
_symmetry.space_group_name_H-M   'P 1'
#
loop_
_entity.id
_entity.type
_entity.pdbx_description
1 polymer ?
#
loop_
_entity_poly.entity_id
_entity_poly.type
_entity_poly.pdbx_seq_one_letter_code
_entity_poly.pdbx_strand_id
1 'polypeptide(L)'
;MKTSVITAAMALALSLPVQAASNELNYNLVDFNETASVRVPNDTMNVVLEVQETGTSRQAVSNAVTRRLNAVLARAKAAPQLFEVESGNRSAYPQYSEYNSNGNRRVITGWTDTATVSISSRNFDALSKLVADSQNDASVDRLTFSVSPAKRTEAVNQASDTALRTFQQRAQHMSKTLGFSGYKIVRIQFNQSFDNADFGEGVSFAAAPQAAMMRARTKSAEIGQVSPGMQEIRQTIHVSVQMY
;
A
#
# COMPACT_ATOMS: atom_id res chain seq x y z
N MET A 1 -60.53 75.39 5.32
CA MET A 1 -61.35 74.17 5.12
C MET A 1 -60.44 73.09 4.54
N LYS A 2 -60.63 71.86 5.04
CA LYS A 2 -59.86 70.62 4.91
C LYS A 2 -59.15 70.35 3.57
N THR A 3 -57.91 69.83 3.64
CA THR A 3 -57.42 68.77 2.74
C THR A 3 -56.30 67.96 3.39
N SER A 4 -56.40 66.64 3.21
CA SER A 4 -55.68 65.55 3.87
C SER A 4 -54.18 65.49 3.59
N VAL A 5 -53.41 64.96 4.54
CA VAL A 5 -52.02 64.51 4.34
C VAL A 5 -52.00 62.98 4.40
N ILE A 6 -51.64 62.37 3.27
CA ILE A 6 -51.34 60.94 3.13
C ILE A 6 -49.84 60.77 3.37
N THR A 7 -49.45 60.02 4.41
CA THR A 7 -48.04 59.72 4.68
C THR A 7 -47.65 58.44 3.93
N ALA A 8 -46.83 58.58 2.89
CA ALA A 8 -46.26 57.48 2.13
C ALA A 8 -45.04 56.87 2.86
N ALA A 9 -45.03 55.54 2.97
CA ALA A 9 -43.92 54.77 3.53
C ALA A 9 -42.76 54.68 2.51
N MET A 10 -41.57 55.12 2.92
CA MET A 10 -40.36 55.11 2.10
C MET A 10 -39.62 53.77 2.27
N ALA A 11 -39.55 52.96 1.22
CA ALA A 11 -38.78 51.72 1.18
C ALA A 11 -37.28 52.04 0.99
N LEU A 12 -36.45 51.68 1.97
CA LEU A 12 -34.98 51.68 1.82
C LEU A 12 -34.56 50.44 1.01
N ALA A 13 -34.05 50.67 -0.21
CA ALA A 13 -33.34 49.65 -0.96
C ALA A 13 -31.89 49.56 -0.46
N LEU A 14 -31.53 48.44 0.15
CA LEU A 14 -30.15 48.09 0.50
C LEU A 14 -29.40 47.66 -0.78
N SER A 15 -28.51 48.50 -1.28
CA SER A 15 -27.56 48.13 -2.32
C SER A 15 -26.40 47.33 -1.72
N LEU A 16 -26.39 46.01 -1.92
CA LEU A 16 -25.20 45.20 -1.64
C LEU A 16 -24.16 45.45 -2.75
N PRO A 17 -22.89 45.78 -2.41
CA PRO A 17 -21.85 45.81 -3.41
C PRO A 17 -21.58 44.38 -3.90
N VAL A 18 -21.80 44.13 -5.19
CA VAL A 18 -21.27 42.95 -5.86
C VAL A 18 -19.76 43.15 -5.95
N GLN A 19 -18.99 42.44 -5.13
CA GLN A 19 -17.54 42.33 -5.33
C GLN A 19 -17.31 41.63 -6.68
N ALA A 20 -16.93 42.39 -7.70
CA ALA A 20 -16.41 41.82 -8.94
C ALA A 20 -15.05 41.17 -8.61
N ALA A 21 -14.97 39.84 -8.73
CA ALA A 21 -13.69 39.16 -8.72
C ALA A 21 -12.88 39.65 -9.93
N SER A 22 -11.83 40.43 -9.67
CA SER A 22 -10.90 40.87 -10.70
C SER A 22 -10.16 39.66 -11.25
N ASN A 23 -10.49 39.23 -12.47
CA ASN A 23 -9.65 38.32 -13.25
C ASN A 23 -8.41 39.11 -13.73
N GLU A 24 -7.41 39.26 -12.86
CA GLU A 24 -6.11 39.77 -13.30
C GLU A 24 -5.50 38.78 -14.30
N LEU A 25 -5.19 39.28 -15.50
CA LEU A 25 -4.48 38.52 -16.52
C LEU A 25 -3.06 38.23 -16.04
N ASN A 26 -2.74 36.95 -15.88
CA ASN A 26 -1.39 36.50 -15.55
C ASN A 26 -0.64 36.15 -16.83
N TYR A 27 0.38 36.93 -17.17
CA TYR A 27 1.20 36.72 -18.37
C TYR A 27 2.43 35.86 -18.07
N ASN A 28 2.97 35.22 -19.11
CA ASN A 28 4.22 34.46 -19.09
C ASN A 28 4.25 33.30 -18.08
N LEU A 29 3.09 32.78 -17.71
CA LEU A 29 2.98 31.57 -16.90
C LEU A 29 3.20 30.34 -17.76
N VAL A 30 4.06 29.44 -17.29
CA VAL A 30 4.30 28.15 -17.94
C VAL A 30 4.31 27.03 -16.91
N ASP A 31 3.60 25.96 -17.23
CA ASP A 31 3.52 24.76 -16.40
C ASP A 31 4.43 23.65 -16.96
N PHE A 32 5.18 23.04 -16.06
CA PHE A 32 6.02 21.88 -16.31
C PHE A 32 5.47 20.66 -15.57
N ASN A 33 5.57 19.51 -16.21
CA ASN A 33 5.28 18.22 -15.61
C ASN A 33 6.47 17.31 -15.87
N GLU A 34 7.31 17.12 -14.86
CA GLU A 34 8.49 16.27 -14.95
C GLU A 34 8.30 15.02 -14.11
N THR A 35 8.71 13.88 -14.65
CA THR A 35 8.65 12.60 -13.94
C THR A 35 10.02 11.94 -13.98
N ALA A 36 10.43 11.39 -12.85
CA ALA A 36 11.61 10.54 -12.75
C ALA A 36 11.25 9.27 -11.98
N SER A 37 11.95 8.17 -12.27
CA SER A 37 11.79 6.93 -11.53
C SER A 37 13.12 6.29 -11.19
N VAL A 38 13.13 5.54 -10.09
CA VAL A 38 14.27 4.80 -9.58
C VAL A 38 13.83 3.36 -9.34
N ARG A 39 14.58 2.40 -9.89
CA ARG A 39 14.36 0.97 -9.62
C ARG A 39 15.26 0.53 -8.48
N VAL A 40 14.65 -0.08 -7.47
CA VAL A 40 15.30 -0.41 -6.20
C VAL A 40 15.12 -1.89 -5.90
N PRO A 41 16.18 -2.63 -5.55
CA PRO A 41 16.03 -4.02 -5.15
C PRO A 41 15.26 -4.13 -3.84
N ASN A 42 14.35 -5.08 -3.76
CA ASN A 42 13.72 -5.43 -2.48
C ASN A 42 14.78 -5.97 -1.52
N ASP A 43 14.73 -5.50 -0.28
CA ASP A 43 15.71 -5.80 0.76
C ASP A 43 15.05 -6.19 2.10
N THR A 44 13.73 -6.35 2.10
CA THR A 44 12.94 -6.85 3.22
C THR A 44 12.08 -8.01 2.75
N MET A 45 12.11 -9.12 3.50
CA MET A 45 11.17 -10.23 3.36
C MET A 45 10.08 -10.07 4.42
N ASN A 46 8.83 -10.27 4.02
CA ASN A 46 7.64 -10.19 4.88
C ASN A 46 6.90 -11.52 4.79
N VAL A 47 6.63 -12.12 5.93
CA VAL A 47 5.92 -13.40 6.03
C VAL A 47 4.72 -13.22 6.95
N VAL A 48 3.54 -13.63 6.47
CA VAL A 48 2.36 -13.81 7.30
C VAL A 48 2.25 -15.29 7.63
N LEU A 49 2.35 -15.61 8.91
CA LEU A 49 2.14 -16.95 9.44
C LEU A 49 0.71 -17.05 9.98
N GLU A 50 0.04 -18.14 9.66
CA GLU A 50 -1.31 -18.46 10.11
C GLU A 50 -1.28 -19.68 11.05
N VAL A 51 -1.99 -19.54 12.17
CA VAL A 51 -2.29 -20.62 13.11
C VAL A 51 -3.78 -20.86 13.06
N GLN A 52 -4.18 -22.04 12.58
CA GLN A 52 -5.57 -22.46 12.54
C GLN A 52 -5.77 -23.78 13.26
N GLU A 53 -6.87 -23.88 14.00
CA GLU A 53 -7.34 -25.10 14.63
C GLU A 53 -8.85 -25.26 14.43
N THR A 54 -9.32 -26.50 14.34
CA THR A 54 -10.76 -26.81 14.30
C THR A 54 -11.09 -27.94 15.25
N GLY A 55 -12.24 -27.87 15.91
CA GLY A 55 -12.68 -28.91 16.84
C GLY A 55 -14.07 -28.67 17.41
N THR A 56 -14.57 -29.63 18.18
CA THR A 56 -15.94 -29.59 18.72
C THR A 56 -16.10 -28.62 19.90
N SER A 57 -15.04 -28.41 20.68
CA SER A 57 -15.02 -27.48 21.82
C SER A 57 -14.36 -26.16 21.46
N ARG A 58 -15.15 -25.07 21.50
CA ARG A 58 -14.66 -23.70 21.26
C ARG A 58 -13.46 -23.35 22.12
N GLN A 59 -13.51 -23.69 23.41
CA GLN A 59 -12.45 -23.36 24.36
C GLN A 59 -11.17 -24.15 24.07
N ALA A 60 -11.28 -25.45 23.75
CA ALA A 60 -10.12 -26.28 23.43
C ALA A 60 -9.41 -25.78 22.16
N VAL A 61 -10.20 -25.45 21.12
CA VAL A 61 -9.72 -24.86 19.87
C VAL A 61 -8.99 -23.54 20.12
N SER A 62 -9.60 -22.63 20.88
CA SER A 62 -9.01 -21.32 21.15
C SER A 62 -7.73 -21.39 21.98
N ASN A 63 -7.65 -22.34 22.93
CA ASN A 63 -6.45 -22.60 23.72
C ASN A 63 -5.32 -23.18 22.86
N ALA A 64 -5.64 -24.08 21.92
CA ALA A 64 -4.66 -24.66 21.01
C ALA A 64 -4.04 -23.61 20.08
N VAL A 65 -4.87 -22.75 19.46
CA VAL A 65 -4.39 -21.63 18.64
C VAL A 65 -3.50 -20.69 19.45
N THR A 66 -3.94 -20.29 20.65
CA THR A 66 -3.17 -19.39 21.52
C THR A 66 -1.81 -19.98 21.88
N ARG A 67 -1.75 -21.28 22.19
CA ARG A 67 -0.50 -21.97 22.53
C ARG A 67 0.48 -21.97 21.36
N ARG A 68 0.00 -22.36 20.16
CA ARG A 68 0.82 -22.42 18.92
C ARG A 68 1.28 -21.03 18.51
N LEU A 69 0.40 -20.02 18.53
CA LEU A 69 0.76 -18.63 18.25
C LEU A 69 1.84 -18.12 19.22
N ASN A 70 1.70 -18.39 20.51
CA ASN A 70 2.72 -18.00 21.50
C ASN A 70 4.06 -18.70 21.28
N ALA A 71 4.08 -19.94 20.80
CA ALA A 71 5.32 -20.63 20.44
C ALA A 71 6.03 -19.93 19.26
N VAL A 72 5.29 -19.53 18.22
CA VAL A 72 5.84 -18.74 17.10
C VAL A 72 6.39 -17.40 17.58
N LEU A 73 5.60 -16.66 18.37
CA LEU A 73 6.02 -15.36 18.93
C LEU A 73 7.25 -15.48 19.83
N ALA A 74 7.37 -16.56 20.61
CA ALA A 74 8.52 -16.79 21.46
C ALA A 74 9.80 -17.00 20.63
N ARG A 75 9.73 -17.75 19.52
CA ARG A 75 10.87 -17.92 18.60
C ARG A 75 11.31 -16.58 18.00
N ALA A 76 10.36 -15.75 17.56
CA ALA A 76 10.67 -14.41 17.04
C ALA A 76 11.31 -13.51 18.10
N LYS A 77 10.76 -13.50 19.32
CA LYS A 77 11.28 -12.71 20.44
C LYS A 77 12.65 -13.15 20.96
N ALA A 78 13.14 -14.33 20.57
CA ALA A 78 14.49 -14.78 20.93
C ALA A 78 15.59 -13.98 20.21
N ALA A 79 15.28 -13.33 19.08
CA ALA A 79 16.20 -12.46 18.35
C ALA A 79 15.48 -11.17 17.91
N PRO A 80 15.07 -10.30 18.86
CA PRO A 80 14.22 -9.14 18.59
C PRO A 80 14.87 -8.09 17.68
N GLN A 81 16.20 -8.12 17.53
CA GLN A 81 16.95 -7.26 16.62
C GLN A 81 16.88 -7.71 15.14
N LEU A 82 16.47 -8.97 14.89
CA LEU A 82 16.39 -9.53 13.54
C LEU A 82 14.99 -9.44 12.94
N PHE A 83 13.96 -9.25 13.76
CA PHE A 83 12.58 -9.38 13.34
C PHE A 83 11.75 -8.20 13.82
N GLU A 84 10.97 -7.64 12.91
CA GLU A 84 9.84 -6.78 13.25
C GLU A 84 8.58 -7.64 13.20
N VAL A 85 7.82 -7.63 14.29
CA VAL A 85 6.71 -8.56 14.53
C VAL A 85 5.44 -7.76 14.78
N GLU A 86 4.43 -7.99 13.97
CA GLU A 86 3.11 -7.37 14.09
C GLU A 86 2.04 -8.45 14.27
N SER A 87 1.18 -8.27 15.26
CA SER A 87 0.03 -9.18 15.44
C SER A 87 -0.98 -8.93 14.33
N GLY A 88 -1.43 -10.01 13.70
CA GLY A 88 -2.44 -9.95 12.65
C GLY A 88 -3.86 -10.12 13.20
N ASN A 89 -4.76 -10.52 12.31
CA ASN A 89 -6.15 -10.74 12.63
C ASN A 89 -6.35 -12.06 13.37
N ARG A 90 -7.38 -12.11 14.22
CA ARG A 90 -7.88 -13.35 14.82
C ARG A 90 -9.39 -13.43 14.65
N SER A 91 -9.88 -14.59 14.23
CA SER A 91 -11.30 -14.85 14.08
C SER A 91 -11.64 -16.25 14.62
N ALA A 92 -12.83 -16.37 15.21
CA ALA A 92 -13.33 -17.66 15.68
C ALA A 92 -14.81 -17.78 15.31
N TYR A 93 -15.14 -18.79 14.51
CA TYR A 93 -16.49 -18.97 13.97
C TYR A 93 -17.01 -20.39 14.15
N PRO A 94 -18.32 -20.56 14.37
CA PRO A 94 -18.93 -21.87 14.48
C PRO A 94 -19.04 -22.55 13.12
N GLN A 95 -18.79 -23.86 13.11
CA GLN A 95 -19.14 -24.77 12.03
C GLN A 95 -20.51 -25.37 12.31
N TYR A 96 -21.33 -25.47 11.28
CA TYR A 96 -22.71 -25.94 11.40
C TYR A 96 -22.94 -27.20 10.58
N SER A 97 -23.81 -28.07 11.06
CA SER A 97 -24.33 -29.19 10.28
C SER A 97 -25.04 -28.74 9.01
N GLU A 98 -25.21 -29.69 8.09
CA GLU A 98 -26.20 -29.59 7.01
C GLU A 98 -27.62 -29.52 7.60
N TYR A 99 -28.56 -29.05 6.78
CA TYR A 99 -29.98 -29.07 7.14
C TYR A 99 -30.46 -30.52 7.19
N ASN A 100 -31.24 -30.88 8.21
CA ASN A 100 -31.94 -32.17 8.20
C ASN A 100 -33.02 -32.18 7.10
N SER A 101 -33.47 -33.38 6.72
CA SER A 101 -34.51 -33.64 5.71
C SER A 101 -35.87 -32.99 6.02
N ASN A 102 -36.07 -32.51 7.25
CA ASN A 102 -37.28 -31.80 7.69
C ASN A 102 -37.10 -30.26 7.71
N GLY A 103 -36.02 -29.73 7.14
CA GLY A 103 -35.76 -28.28 7.00
C GLY A 103 -35.47 -27.54 8.32
N ASN A 104 -35.39 -28.24 9.45
CA ASN A 104 -35.38 -27.60 10.76
C ASN A 104 -33.98 -27.55 11.39
N ARG A 105 -33.43 -26.33 11.34
CA ARG A 105 -32.33 -25.74 12.15
C ARG A 105 -30.96 -26.43 12.06
N ARG A 106 -29.98 -25.66 11.59
CA ARG A 106 -28.55 -26.00 11.64
C ARG A 106 -28.06 -26.02 13.09
N VAL A 107 -27.35 -27.06 13.49
CA VAL A 107 -26.71 -27.17 14.81
C VAL A 107 -25.22 -26.92 14.70
N ILE A 108 -24.62 -26.32 15.72
CA ILE A 108 -23.16 -26.13 15.77
C ILE A 108 -22.52 -27.50 15.96
N THR A 109 -21.68 -27.92 15.02
CA THR A 109 -20.94 -29.18 15.04
C THR A 109 -19.47 -28.99 15.40
N GLY A 110 -18.97 -27.76 15.33
CA GLY A 110 -17.61 -27.44 15.69
C GLY A 110 -17.31 -25.95 15.67
N TRP A 111 -16.04 -25.62 15.85
CA TRP A 111 -15.49 -24.28 15.84
C TRP A 111 -14.18 -24.29 15.10
N THR A 112 -13.93 -23.24 14.33
CA THR A 112 -12.62 -22.92 13.78
C THR A 112 -12.14 -21.63 14.43
N ASP A 113 -10.89 -21.60 14.87
CA ASP A 113 -10.19 -20.39 15.33
C ASP A 113 -8.93 -20.24 14.48
N THR A 114 -8.73 -19.04 13.95
CA THR A 114 -7.62 -18.69 13.07
C THR A 114 -7.00 -17.40 13.57
N ALA A 115 -5.67 -17.38 13.71
CA ALA A 115 -4.90 -16.21 14.09
C ALA A 115 -3.69 -16.04 13.18
N THR A 116 -3.37 -14.80 12.80
CA THR A 116 -2.20 -14.51 11.98
C THR A 116 -1.17 -13.65 12.71
N VAL A 117 0.10 -13.76 12.31
CA VAL A 117 1.19 -12.89 12.72
C VAL A 117 2.03 -12.52 11.50
N SER A 118 2.34 -11.24 11.35
CA SER A 118 3.23 -10.73 10.32
C SER A 118 4.63 -10.58 10.91
N ILE A 119 5.64 -11.09 10.21
CA ILE A 119 7.04 -11.00 10.60
C ILE A 119 7.83 -10.52 9.39
N SER A 120 8.56 -9.42 9.54
CA SER A 120 9.44 -8.87 8.52
C SER A 120 10.90 -8.90 8.96
N SER A 121 11.80 -9.05 7.99
CA SER A 121 13.25 -9.00 8.24
C SER A 121 14.04 -8.64 6.99
N ARG A 122 15.17 -7.95 7.19
CA ARG A 122 16.20 -7.77 6.17
C ARG A 122 17.20 -8.93 6.12
N ASN A 123 17.16 -9.84 7.11
CA ASN A 123 17.95 -11.06 7.13
C ASN A 123 17.07 -12.24 6.67
N PHE A 124 17.12 -12.54 5.37
CA PHE A 124 16.22 -13.53 4.77
C PHE A 124 16.50 -14.95 5.25
N ASP A 125 17.76 -15.28 5.56
CA ASP A 125 18.14 -16.58 6.10
C ASP A 125 17.57 -16.77 7.50
N ALA A 126 17.67 -15.75 8.36
CA ALA A 126 17.14 -15.79 9.72
C ALA A 126 15.61 -15.96 9.71
N LEU A 127 14.90 -15.23 8.85
CA LEU A 127 13.45 -15.33 8.77
C LEU A 127 13.00 -16.64 8.11
N SER A 128 13.68 -17.11 7.07
CA SER A 128 13.43 -18.45 6.48
C SER A 128 13.61 -19.56 7.51
N LYS A 129 14.66 -19.47 8.34
CA LYS A 129 14.88 -20.41 9.45
C LYS A 129 13.77 -20.34 10.48
N LEU A 130 13.33 -19.14 10.87
CA LEU A 130 12.22 -18.98 11.81
C LEU A 130 10.93 -19.62 11.28
N VAL A 131 10.64 -19.44 9.99
CA VAL A 131 9.49 -20.07 9.32
C VAL A 131 9.60 -21.60 9.37
N ALA A 132 10.76 -22.15 9.01
CA ALA A 132 11.00 -23.60 9.05
C ALA A 132 10.87 -24.17 10.49
N ASP A 133 11.47 -23.50 11.47
CA ASP A 133 11.40 -23.90 12.89
C ASP A 133 9.97 -23.78 13.47
N SER A 134 9.09 -23.02 12.81
CA SER A 134 7.70 -22.77 13.21
C SER A 134 6.67 -23.62 12.44
N GLN A 135 7.08 -24.45 11.47
CA GLN A 135 6.18 -25.14 10.55
C GLN A 135 5.18 -26.11 11.21
N ASN A 136 5.51 -26.62 12.41
CA ASN A 136 4.61 -27.48 13.18
C ASN A 136 3.53 -26.66 13.94
N ASP A 137 3.78 -25.37 14.16
CA ASP A 137 2.89 -24.47 14.89
C ASP A 137 2.06 -23.59 13.95
N ALA A 138 2.59 -23.19 12.80
CA ALA A 138 1.94 -22.30 11.84
C ALA A 138 2.23 -22.68 10.39
N SER A 139 1.32 -22.34 9.49
CA SER A 139 1.51 -22.39 8.04
C SER A 139 1.83 -21.00 7.49
N VAL A 140 2.52 -20.93 6.35
CA VAL A 140 2.73 -19.68 5.62
C VAL A 140 1.44 -19.32 4.87
N ASP A 141 0.79 -18.22 5.25
CA ASP A 141 -0.34 -17.64 4.51
C ASP A 141 0.17 -16.79 3.33
N ARG A 142 1.20 -15.97 3.57
CA ARG A 142 1.74 -15.06 2.57
C ARG A 142 3.24 -14.85 2.76
N LEU A 143 3.96 -14.78 1.65
CA LEU A 143 5.36 -14.35 1.61
C LEU A 143 5.52 -13.32 0.49
N THR A 144 6.03 -12.14 0.84
CA THR A 144 6.30 -11.06 -0.12
C THR A 144 7.63 -10.39 0.18
N PHE A 145 8.19 -9.73 -0.83
CA PHE A 145 9.38 -8.90 -0.68
C PHE A 145 9.03 -7.43 -0.88
N SER A 146 9.73 -6.56 -0.18
CA SER A 146 9.52 -5.11 -0.26
C SER A 146 10.83 -4.34 -0.11
N VAL A 147 10.78 -3.06 -0.48
CA VAL A 147 11.83 -2.08 -0.18
C VAL A 147 11.63 -1.57 1.25
N SER A 148 12.70 -1.65 2.05
CA SER A 148 12.75 -1.13 3.42
C SER A 148 12.45 0.37 3.48
N PRO A 149 11.92 0.89 4.60
CA PRO A 149 11.60 2.31 4.73
C PRO A 149 12.78 3.23 4.41
N ALA A 150 13.98 2.90 4.91
CA ALA A 150 15.18 3.69 4.66
C ALA A 150 15.54 3.75 3.17
N LYS A 151 15.54 2.61 2.48
CA LYS A 151 15.88 2.52 1.06
C LYS A 151 14.80 3.16 0.18
N ARG A 152 13.54 3.10 0.61
CA ARG A 152 12.42 3.82 -0.03
C ARG A 152 12.63 5.33 0.06
N THR A 153 12.96 5.86 1.24
CA THR A 153 13.23 7.30 1.41
C THR A 153 14.39 7.77 0.53
N GLU A 154 15.48 7.00 0.48
CA GLU A 154 16.62 7.31 -0.39
C GLU A 154 16.23 7.39 -1.87
N ALA A 155 15.49 6.39 -2.36
CA ALA A 155 15.04 6.35 -3.74
C ALA A 155 14.03 7.45 -4.09
N VAL A 156 13.14 7.81 -3.16
CA VAL A 156 12.23 8.96 -3.32
C VAL A 156 13.02 10.26 -3.47
N ASN A 157 14.05 10.46 -2.64
CA ASN A 157 14.91 11.64 -2.74
C ASN A 157 15.67 11.67 -4.07
N GLN A 158 16.22 10.55 -4.50
CA GLN A 158 16.91 10.44 -5.79
C GLN A 158 15.98 10.74 -6.98
N ALA A 159 14.76 10.21 -6.98
CA ALA A 159 13.76 10.50 -8.01
C ALA A 159 13.38 11.99 -8.00
N SER A 160 13.18 12.58 -6.82
CA SER A 160 12.88 14.00 -6.65
C SER A 160 13.97 14.91 -7.19
N ASP A 161 15.23 14.64 -6.83
CA ASP A 161 16.39 15.40 -7.32
C ASP A 161 16.50 15.33 -8.84
N THR A 162 16.24 14.16 -9.42
CA THR A 162 16.30 13.97 -10.87
C THR A 162 15.21 14.78 -11.56
N ALA A 163 13.96 14.70 -11.08
CA ALA A 163 12.84 15.46 -11.64
C ALA A 163 13.09 16.98 -11.55
N LEU A 164 13.59 17.47 -10.41
CA LEU A 164 13.91 18.88 -10.19
C LEU A 164 15.02 19.39 -11.12
N ARG A 165 16.09 18.62 -11.31
CA ARG A 165 17.18 18.98 -12.24
C ARG A 165 16.67 19.03 -13.68
N THR A 166 15.86 18.06 -14.09
CA THR A 166 15.25 18.04 -15.43
C THR A 166 14.37 19.28 -15.65
N PHE A 167 13.53 19.62 -14.66
CA PHE A 167 12.74 20.85 -14.68
C PHE A 167 13.63 22.09 -14.84
N GLN A 168 14.65 22.25 -14.00
CA GLN A 168 15.55 23.41 -14.03
C GLN A 168 16.22 23.57 -15.40
N GLN A 169 16.72 22.48 -15.98
CA GLN A 169 17.33 22.48 -17.30
C GLN A 169 16.34 22.91 -18.39
N ARG A 170 15.13 22.34 -18.40
CA ARG A 170 14.10 22.65 -19.40
C ARG A 170 13.57 24.07 -19.25
N ALA A 171 13.31 24.54 -18.04
CA ALA A 171 12.86 25.91 -17.79
C ALA A 171 13.91 26.94 -18.17
N GLN A 172 15.18 26.68 -17.86
CA GLN A 172 16.28 27.56 -18.25
C GLN A 172 16.49 27.58 -19.78
N HIS A 173 16.36 26.44 -20.44
CA HIS A 173 16.45 26.37 -21.90
C HIS A 173 15.30 27.15 -22.55
N MET A 174 14.06 26.91 -22.10
CA MET A 174 12.87 27.52 -22.68
C MET A 174 12.81 29.04 -22.45
N SER A 175 13.18 29.55 -21.27
CA SER A 175 13.28 31.00 -21.02
C SER A 175 14.20 31.67 -22.04
N LYS A 176 15.41 31.13 -22.24
CA LYS A 176 16.37 31.65 -23.23
C LYS A 176 15.82 31.60 -24.66
N THR A 177 15.21 30.48 -25.06
CA THR A 177 14.66 30.29 -26.41
C THR A 177 13.53 31.27 -26.72
N LEU A 178 12.72 31.61 -25.72
CA LEU A 178 11.61 32.57 -25.85
C LEU A 178 12.04 34.04 -25.67
N GLY A 179 13.33 34.31 -25.45
CA GLY A 179 13.86 35.66 -25.28
C GLY A 179 13.71 36.25 -23.87
N PHE A 180 13.33 35.43 -22.89
CA PHE A 180 13.30 35.82 -21.48
C PHE A 180 14.70 35.72 -20.87
N SER A 181 14.96 36.58 -19.88
CA SER A 181 16.21 36.57 -19.11
C SER A 181 16.24 35.44 -18.06
N GLY A 182 15.06 35.00 -17.60
CA GLY A 182 14.94 33.90 -16.65
C GLY A 182 13.50 33.54 -16.31
N TYR A 183 13.33 32.92 -15.15
CA TYR A 183 12.02 32.52 -14.63
C TYR A 183 11.99 32.55 -13.10
N LYS A 184 10.80 32.75 -12.52
CA LYS A 184 10.53 32.60 -11.09
C LYS A 184 9.56 31.45 -10.88
N ILE A 185 9.82 30.64 -9.86
CA ILE A 185 8.90 29.59 -9.45
C ILE A 185 7.69 30.23 -8.76
N VAL A 186 6.49 29.93 -9.26
CA VAL A 186 5.22 30.37 -8.67
C VAL A 186 4.68 29.28 -7.74
N ARG A 187 4.75 28.02 -8.16
CA ARG A 187 4.25 26.87 -7.41
C ARG A 187 5.01 25.62 -7.79
N ILE A 188 5.29 24.78 -6.79
CA ILE A 188 5.77 23.40 -6.99
C ILE A 188 4.85 22.46 -6.23
N GLN A 189 4.45 21.38 -6.87
CA GLN A 189 3.71 20.27 -6.27
C GLN A 189 4.43 18.96 -6.55
N PHE A 190 4.55 18.12 -5.53
CA PHE A 190 5.16 16.80 -5.63
C PHE A 190 4.06 15.74 -5.53
N ASN A 191 4.03 14.85 -6.52
CA ASN A 191 3.15 13.69 -6.58
C ASN A 191 3.99 12.42 -6.59
N GLN A 192 3.85 11.62 -5.53
CA GLN A 192 4.56 10.35 -5.38
C GLN A 192 3.66 9.19 -5.80
N SER A 193 4.18 8.27 -6.61
CA SER A 193 3.53 6.99 -6.85
C SER A 193 4.53 5.85 -6.66
N PHE A 194 4.01 4.73 -6.16
CA PHE A 194 4.80 3.53 -5.88
C PHE A 194 4.21 2.40 -6.70
N ASP A 195 4.95 1.96 -7.70
CA ASP A 195 4.55 0.82 -8.51
C ASP A 195 5.36 -0.38 -8.05
N ASN A 196 4.67 -1.39 -7.54
CA ASN A 196 5.27 -2.71 -7.47
C ASN A 196 5.46 -3.13 -8.92
N ALA A 197 6.70 -3.12 -9.42
CA ALA A 197 7.06 -3.83 -10.64
C ALA A 197 7.01 -5.32 -10.30
N ASP A 198 5.80 -5.81 -10.01
CA ASP A 198 5.51 -7.22 -9.89
C ASP A 198 5.85 -7.79 -11.26
N PHE A 199 6.89 -8.62 -11.33
CA PHE A 199 7.06 -9.51 -12.47
C PHE A 199 6.01 -10.64 -12.34
N GLY A 200 4.75 -10.24 -12.28
CA GLY A 200 3.58 -11.05 -12.58
C GLY A 200 3.16 -10.77 -14.01
N GLU A 201 4.11 -10.81 -14.95
CA GLU A 201 3.74 -11.12 -16.33
C GLU A 201 3.12 -12.51 -16.24
N GLY A 202 1.80 -12.57 -16.41
CA GLY A 202 1.04 -13.80 -16.34
C GLY A 202 1.69 -14.83 -17.24
N VAL A 203 2.40 -15.78 -16.63
CA VAL A 203 2.59 -17.10 -17.21
C VAL A 203 1.19 -17.68 -17.34
N SER A 204 0.57 -17.39 -18.48
CA SER A 204 -0.52 -18.19 -19.01
C SER A 204 0.05 -19.58 -19.14
N PHE A 205 -0.23 -20.44 -18.15
CA PHE A 205 -0.10 -21.87 -18.31
C PHE A 205 -1.10 -22.25 -19.41
N ALA A 206 -0.66 -22.20 -20.67
CA ALA A 206 -1.26 -23.03 -21.69
C ALA A 206 -1.31 -24.44 -21.09
N ALA A 207 -2.52 -24.97 -20.93
CA ALA A 207 -2.82 -26.16 -20.15
C ALA A 207 -1.78 -27.26 -20.38
N ALA A 208 -0.86 -27.43 -19.43
CA ALA A 208 0.09 -28.53 -19.48
C ALA A 208 -0.66 -29.84 -19.15
N PRO A 209 -0.43 -30.93 -19.90
CA PRO A 209 -1.14 -32.19 -19.71
C PRO A 209 -0.93 -32.74 -18.29
N GLN A 210 -2.02 -33.22 -17.68
CA GLN A 210 -2.11 -33.65 -16.28
C GLN A 210 -1.03 -34.65 -15.82
N ALA A 211 -0.41 -35.39 -16.75
CA ALA A 211 0.69 -36.31 -16.48
C ALA A 211 1.97 -35.61 -15.94
N ALA A 212 2.19 -34.33 -16.27
CA ALA A 212 3.33 -33.57 -15.77
C ALA A 212 3.14 -33.09 -14.32
N MET A 213 1.89 -32.88 -13.87
CA MET A 213 1.58 -32.39 -12.52
C MET A 213 1.73 -33.44 -11.42
N MET A 214 1.54 -34.74 -11.74
CA MET A 214 1.74 -35.83 -10.77
C MET A 214 3.22 -36.03 -10.40
N ARG A 215 4.17 -35.73 -11.31
CA ARG A 215 5.61 -35.88 -11.06
C ARG A 215 6.21 -34.75 -10.23
N ALA A 216 5.58 -33.59 -10.17
CA ALA A 216 6.04 -32.46 -9.36
C ALA A 216 5.67 -32.56 -7.87
N ARG A 217 4.63 -33.34 -7.52
CA ARG A 217 4.17 -33.50 -6.13
C ARG A 217 5.07 -34.39 -5.25
N THR A 218 6.03 -35.10 -5.84
CA THR A 218 6.91 -36.05 -5.11
C THR A 218 8.29 -35.48 -4.77
N LYS A 219 8.61 -34.25 -5.18
CA LYS A 219 9.80 -33.54 -4.69
C LYS A 219 9.38 -32.58 -3.59
N SER A 220 9.80 -32.88 -2.37
CA SER A 220 9.80 -31.95 -1.23
C SER A 220 10.20 -30.56 -1.71
N ALA A 221 9.38 -29.56 -1.41
CA ALA A 221 9.64 -28.17 -1.75
C ALA A 221 10.83 -27.67 -0.94
N GLU A 222 12.04 -27.88 -1.45
CA GLU A 222 13.15 -27.00 -1.15
C GLU A 222 12.74 -25.61 -1.64
N ILE A 223 12.78 -24.62 -0.73
CA ILE A 223 12.58 -23.22 -1.09
C ILE A 223 13.76 -22.85 -2.00
N GLY A 224 13.58 -23.03 -3.31
CA GLY A 224 14.56 -22.64 -4.33
C GLY A 224 14.83 -21.14 -4.22
N GLN A 225 16.03 -20.70 -4.62
CA GLN A 225 16.47 -19.30 -4.55
C GLN A 225 15.38 -18.34 -5.05
N VAL A 226 14.71 -17.68 -4.12
CA VAL A 226 13.70 -16.68 -4.42
C VAL A 226 14.42 -15.36 -4.65
N SER A 227 14.40 -14.85 -5.88
CA SER A 227 14.92 -13.50 -6.16
C SER A 227 13.92 -12.48 -5.62
N PRO A 228 14.33 -11.55 -4.73
CA PRO A 228 13.41 -10.61 -4.09
C PRO A 228 12.71 -9.65 -5.06
N GLY A 229 13.18 -9.53 -6.30
CA GLY A 229 12.65 -8.60 -7.29
C GLY A 229 13.06 -7.15 -7.03
N MET A 230 12.49 -6.24 -7.82
CA MET A 230 12.76 -4.80 -7.78
C MET A 230 11.44 -4.04 -7.69
N GLN A 231 11.43 -2.92 -6.98
CA GLN A 231 10.30 -1.98 -6.96
C GLN A 231 10.67 -0.73 -7.76
N GLU A 232 9.72 -0.14 -8.51
CA GLU A 232 9.90 1.15 -9.16
C GLU A 232 9.25 2.25 -8.31
N ILE A 233 10.03 3.26 -7.96
CA ILE A 233 9.55 4.43 -7.24
C ILE A 233 9.53 5.58 -8.24
N ARG A 234 8.35 6.19 -8.42
CA ARG A 234 8.12 7.27 -9.37
C ARG A 234 7.81 8.56 -8.61
N GLN A 235 8.51 9.62 -8.98
CA GLN A 235 8.25 10.98 -8.52
C GLN A 235 7.84 11.83 -9.71
N THR A 236 6.65 12.40 -9.65
CA THR A 236 6.17 13.43 -10.58
C THR A 236 6.18 14.77 -9.86
N ILE A 237 6.62 15.82 -10.55
CA ILE A 237 6.54 17.20 -10.07
C ILE A 237 5.76 18.05 -11.07
N HIS A 238 4.88 18.90 -10.54
CA HIS A 238 4.19 19.92 -11.30
C HIS A 238 4.72 21.27 -10.87
N VAL A 239 5.29 22.02 -11.81
CA VAL A 239 5.91 23.30 -11.52
C VAL A 239 5.33 24.39 -12.40
N SER A 240 4.73 25.39 -11.79
CA SER A 240 4.29 26.61 -12.47
C SER A 240 5.38 27.68 -12.29
N VAL A 241 5.83 28.28 -13.39
CA VAL A 241 6.80 29.39 -13.37
C VAL A 241 6.26 30.61 -14.10
N GLN A 242 6.77 31.79 -13.75
CA GLN A 242 6.57 33.02 -14.49
C GLN A 242 7.89 33.43 -15.15
N MET A 243 7.89 33.59 -16.47
CA MET A 243 9.06 34.05 -17.23
C MET A 243 9.19 35.59 -17.18
N TYR A 244 10.43 36.10 -17.17
CA TYR A 244 10.73 37.53 -17.15
C TYR A 244 11.93 37.92 -18.00
#